data_AF-A0A2Z6B012-F1
#
_entry.id   AF-A0A2Z6B012-F1
#
_cell.length_a   1.000
_cell.length_b   1.000
_cell.length_c   1.000
_cell.angle_alpha   90.00
_cell.angle_beta   90.00
_cell.angle_gamma   90.00
#
_symmetry.space_group_name_H-M   'P 1'
#
loop_
_entity.id
_entity.type
_entity.pdbx_description
1 polymer ?
#
loop_
_entity_poly.entity_id
_entity_poly.type
_entity_poly.pdbx_seq_one_letter_code
_entity_poly.pdbx_strand_id
1 'polypeptide(L)'
;MQILDNTLAIIYRALSISLNLIGPVSLLLYLALMCLIYLAYYKRGLRLGSFVHIMGCIFFFFIVWNHPGYRWYKMRPWNGGYVYTLVMIVVYVYLPMKLVMFGTELWRNLTPKGKSDKPR
;
A
#
# COMPACT_ATOMS: atom_id res chain seq x y z
N MET A 1 14.46 29.54 6.68
CA MET A 1 13.09 29.63 6.13
C MET A 1 12.96 28.94 4.77
N GLN A 2 13.79 29.28 3.78
CA GLN A 2 13.71 28.72 2.42
C GLN A 2 13.74 27.18 2.29
N ILE A 3 14.47 26.47 3.17
CA ILE A 3 14.48 25.00 3.20
C ILE A 3 13.12 24.45 3.65
N LEU A 4 12.52 25.06 4.69
CA LEU A 4 11.22 24.66 5.24
C LEU A 4 10.10 24.86 4.20
N ASP A 5 10.11 25.98 3.49
CA ASP A 5 9.12 26.31 2.46
C ASP A 5 9.20 25.32 1.29
N ASN A 6 10.42 24.97 0.87
CA ASN A 6 10.65 23.96 -0.16
C ASN A 6 10.19 22.56 0.28
N THR A 7 10.42 22.19 1.54
CA THR A 7 9.97 20.90 2.08
C THR A 7 8.43 20.84 2.14
N LEU A 8 7.78 21.91 2.62
CA LEU A 8 6.32 22.00 2.67
C LEU A 8 5.69 21.94 1.28
N ALA A 9 6.28 22.61 0.29
CA ALA A 9 5.80 22.57 -1.09
C ALA A 9 5.86 21.15 -1.70
N ILE A 10 6.90 20.37 -1.38
CA ILE A 10 7.02 18.98 -1.81
C ILE A 10 5.95 18.12 -1.13
N ILE A 11 5.76 18.28 0.18
CA ILE A 11 4.74 17.54 0.95
C ILE A 11 3.34 17.84 0.40
N TYR A 12 3.00 19.11 0.19
CA TYR A 12 1.68 19.49 -0.31
C TYR A 12 1.40 18.91 -1.69
N ARG A 13 2.41 18.92 -2.57
CA ARG A 13 2.29 18.36 -3.91
C ARG A 13 2.18 16.84 -3.89
N ALA A 14 2.92 16.18 -2.99
CA ALA A 14 2.79 14.75 -2.74
C ALA A 14 1.35 14.39 -2.31
N LEU A 15 0.81 15.14 -1.35
CA LEU A 15 -0.54 14.94 -0.82
C LEU A 15 -1.61 15.17 -1.89
N SER A 16 -1.46 16.20 -2.72
CA SER A 16 -2.36 16.48 -3.83
C SER A 16 -2.38 15.35 -4.87
N ILE A 17 -1.23 14.76 -5.17
CA ILE A 17 -1.14 13.63 -6.10
C ILE A 17 -1.74 12.38 -5.46
N SER A 18 -1.47 12.13 -4.18
CA SER A 18 -2.09 11.04 -3.40
C SER A 18 -3.61 11.08 -3.43
N LEU A 19 -4.19 12.25 -3.15
CA LEU A 19 -5.65 12.43 -3.10
C LEU A 19 -6.29 12.28 -4.49
N ASN A 20 -5.60 12.73 -5.54
CA ASN A 20 -6.08 12.53 -6.92
C ASN A 20 -5.94 11.09 -7.41
N LEU A 21 -4.94 10.34 -6.93
CA LEU A 21 -4.81 8.91 -7.23
C LEU A 21 -5.98 8.10 -6.67
N ILE A 22 -6.52 8.53 -5.52
CA ILE A 22 -7.62 7.85 -4.81
C ILE A 22 -8.94 8.56 -5.10
N GLY A 23 -9.36 8.52 -6.37
CA GLY A 23 -10.75 8.80 -6.73
C GLY A 23 -11.69 7.70 -6.20
N PRO A 24 -13.03 7.92 -6.18
CA PRO A 24 -13.98 6.96 -5.62
C PRO A 24 -13.93 5.57 -6.29
N VAL A 25 -13.74 5.51 -7.61
CA VAL A 25 -13.57 4.24 -8.34
C VAL A 25 -12.22 3.60 -8.03
N SER A 26 -11.15 4.40 -7.97
CA SER A 26 -9.80 3.93 -7.61
C SER A 26 -9.75 3.38 -6.20
N LEU A 27 -10.49 3.98 -5.25
CA LEU A 27 -10.62 3.53 -3.88
C LEU A 27 -11.29 2.15 -3.79
N LEU A 28 -12.37 1.93 -4.56
CA LEU A 28 -13.02 0.62 -4.61
C LEU A 28 -12.08 -0.46 -5.17
N LEU A 29 -11.34 -0.16 -6.24
CA LEU A 29 -10.36 -1.07 -6.81
C LEU A 29 -9.20 -1.35 -5.84
N TYR A 30 -8.74 -0.34 -5.13
CA TYR A 30 -7.73 -0.46 -4.09
C TYR A 30 -8.21 -1.38 -2.95
N LEU A 31 -9.42 -1.15 -2.42
CA LEU A 31 -9.99 -1.98 -1.36
C LEU A 31 -10.20 -3.43 -1.84
N ALA A 32 -10.65 -3.62 -3.08
CA ALA A 32 -10.79 -4.94 -3.68
C ALA A 32 -9.44 -5.66 -3.80
N LEU A 33 -8.37 -4.96 -4.22
CA LEU A 33 -7.02 -5.50 -4.29
C LEU A 33 -6.50 -5.89 -2.91
N MET A 34 -6.65 -5.03 -1.90
CA MET A 34 -6.25 -5.34 -0.52
C MET A 34 -7.00 -6.54 0.04
N CYS A 35 -8.30 -6.62 -0.22
CA CYS A 35 -9.13 -7.77 0.16
C CYS A 35 -8.63 -9.05 -0.53
N LEU A 36 -8.31 -8.99 -1.82
CA LEU A 36 -7.79 -10.14 -2.57
C LEU A 36 -6.43 -10.59 -2.05
N ILE A 37 -5.52 -9.66 -1.74
CA ILE A 37 -4.22 -9.95 -1.12
C ILE A 37 -4.45 -10.63 0.23
N TYR A 38 -5.29 -10.05 1.10
CA TYR A 38 -5.65 -10.64 2.40
C TYR A 38 -6.25 -12.04 2.27
N LEU A 39 -7.18 -12.25 1.35
CA LEU A 39 -7.77 -13.56 1.08
C LEU A 39 -6.73 -14.57 0.59
N ALA A 40 -5.75 -14.14 -0.23
CA ALA A 40 -4.66 -14.99 -0.67
C ALA A 40 -3.78 -15.43 0.51
N TYR A 41 -3.43 -14.51 1.43
CA TYR A 41 -2.72 -14.86 2.68
C TYR A 41 -3.52 -15.83 3.54
N TYR A 42 -4.83 -15.59 3.70
CA TYR A 42 -5.69 -16.36 4.58
C TYR A 42 -6.00 -17.77 4.06
N LYS A 43 -6.32 -17.93 2.77
CA LYS A 43 -6.81 -19.20 2.20
C LYS A 43 -5.72 -20.10 1.60
N ARG A 44 -4.66 -19.52 1.04
CA ARG A 44 -3.69 -20.24 0.20
C ARG A 44 -2.26 -20.22 0.78
N GLY A 45 -2.10 -19.61 1.96
CA GLY A 45 -0.85 -19.58 2.71
C GLY A 45 0.09 -18.45 2.32
N LEU A 46 1.17 -18.31 3.11
CA LEU A 46 2.12 -17.19 3.05
C LEU A 46 2.80 -17.03 1.68
N ARG A 47 3.10 -18.12 0.96
CA ARG A 47 3.79 -18.07 -0.34
C ARG A 47 2.94 -17.38 -1.42
N LEU A 48 1.69 -17.80 -1.59
CA LEU A 48 0.80 -17.20 -2.59
C LEU A 48 0.43 -15.77 -2.19
N GLY A 49 0.12 -15.53 -0.91
CA GLY A 49 -0.14 -14.18 -0.40
C GLY A 49 1.02 -13.22 -0.67
N SER A 50 2.26 -13.66 -0.43
CA SER A 50 3.47 -12.87 -0.70
C SER A 50 3.65 -12.58 -2.19
N PHE A 51 3.42 -13.59 -3.05
CA PHE A 51 3.50 -13.42 -4.49
C PHE A 51 2.48 -12.38 -5.01
N VAL A 52 1.21 -12.52 -4.61
CA VAL A 52 0.15 -11.59 -5.02
C VAL A 52 0.40 -10.17 -4.47
N HIS A 53 0.92 -10.06 -3.24
CA HIS A 53 1.33 -8.77 -2.66
C HIS A 53 2.45 -8.11 -3.47
N ILE A 54 3.51 -8.85 -3.82
CA ILE A 54 4.61 -8.34 -4.65
C ILE A 54 4.10 -7.90 -6.02
N MET A 55 3.24 -8.71 -6.67
CA MET A 55 2.62 -8.33 -7.94
C MET A 55 1.80 -7.04 -7.80
N GLY A 56 1.01 -6.91 -6.74
CA GLY A 56 0.27 -5.69 -6.41
C GLY A 56 1.17 -4.46 -6.27
N CYS A 57 2.31 -4.60 -5.56
CA CYS A 57 3.30 -3.54 -5.44
C CYS A 57 3.91 -3.13 -6.79
N ILE A 58 4.21 -4.09 -7.66
CA ILE A 58 4.75 -3.84 -9.00
C ILE A 58 3.71 -3.11 -9.87
N PHE A 59 2.46 -3.56 -9.88
CA PHE A 59 1.40 -2.86 -10.59
C PHE A 59 1.21 -1.43 -10.08
N PHE A 60 1.19 -1.25 -8.75
CA PHE A 60 1.06 0.06 -8.14
C PHE A 60 2.24 0.99 -8.47
N PHE A 61 3.46 0.44 -8.57
CA PHE A 61 4.62 1.17 -9.07
C PHE A 61 4.33 1.78 -10.44
N PHE A 62 3.84 0.99 -11.40
CA PHE A 62 3.53 1.47 -12.74
C PHE A 62 2.39 2.49 -12.76
N ILE A 63 1.38 2.35 -11.90
CA ILE A 63 0.28 3.32 -11.77
C ILE A 63 0.83 4.67 -11.30
N VAL A 64 1.56 4.69 -10.19
CA VAL A 64 2.15 5.92 -9.64
C VAL A 64 3.15 6.51 -10.63
N TRP A 65 4.01 5.66 -11.21
CA TRP A 65 5.00 6.09 -12.18
C TRP A 65 4.34 6.73 -13.39
N ASN A 66 3.29 6.15 -13.98
CA ASN A 66 2.66 6.72 -15.17
C ASN A 66 1.65 7.85 -14.88
N HIS A 67 1.39 8.18 -13.62
CA HIS A 67 0.45 9.22 -13.27
C HIS A 67 0.87 10.62 -13.80
N PRO A 68 -0.01 11.41 -14.43
CA PRO A 68 0.35 12.71 -15.03
C PRO A 68 0.96 13.69 -14.04
N GLY A 69 0.43 13.75 -12.81
CA GLY A 69 0.97 14.58 -11.72
C GLY A 69 2.39 14.18 -11.28
N TYR A 70 2.84 12.99 -11.67
CA TYR A 70 4.14 12.45 -11.31
C TYR A 70 5.28 12.89 -12.24
N ARG A 71 4.94 13.52 -13.37
CA ARG A 71 5.90 13.99 -14.38
C ARG A 71 6.98 14.92 -13.79
N TRP A 72 6.62 15.74 -12.81
CA TRP A 72 7.56 16.64 -12.13
C TRP A 72 8.65 15.89 -11.35
N TYR A 73 8.32 14.76 -10.74
CA TYR A 73 9.28 13.93 -9.98
C TYR A 73 10.21 13.13 -10.90
N LYS A 74 9.77 12.79 -12.12
CA LYS A 74 10.60 12.09 -13.13
C LYS A 74 11.67 12.99 -13.75
N MET A 75 11.36 14.26 -13.94
CA MET A 75 12.23 15.20 -14.66
C MET A 75 13.37 15.76 -13.80
N ARG A 76 13.40 15.48 -12.49
CA ARG A 76 14.49 15.92 -11.60
C ARG A 76 15.59 14.85 -11.50
N PRO A 77 16.88 15.23 -11.59
CA PRO A 77 17.99 14.27 -11.70
C PRO A 77 18.31 13.48 -10.41
N TRP A 78 17.63 13.74 -9.30
CA TRP A 78 17.99 13.21 -7.97
C TRP A 78 17.40 11.84 -7.65
N ASN A 79 16.93 11.07 -8.64
CA ASN A 79 16.17 9.82 -8.42
C ASN A 79 14.94 9.97 -7.48
N GLY A 80 14.49 11.21 -7.22
CA GLY A 80 13.40 11.50 -6.28
C GLY A 80 12.08 10.84 -6.67
N GLY A 81 11.86 10.62 -7.97
CA GLY A 81 10.73 9.85 -8.48
C GLY A 81 10.78 8.36 -8.12
N TYR A 82 11.94 7.73 -7.96
CA TYR A 82 11.98 6.35 -7.50
C TYR A 82 11.73 6.26 -5.99
N VAL A 83 12.35 7.17 -5.23
CA VAL A 83 12.19 7.25 -3.77
C VAL A 83 10.73 7.52 -3.40
N TYR A 84 10.07 8.47 -4.07
CA TYR A 84 8.68 8.76 -3.79
C TYR A 84 7.78 7.57 -4.15
N THR A 85 7.98 6.89 -5.29
CA THR A 85 7.14 5.74 -5.64
C THR A 85 7.31 4.62 -4.61
N LEU A 86 8.53 4.40 -4.13
CA LEU A 86 8.80 3.45 -3.05
C LEU A 86 8.04 3.83 -1.77
N VAL A 87 8.11 5.10 -1.35
CA VAL A 87 7.38 5.61 -0.18
C VAL A 87 5.87 5.39 -0.36
N MET A 88 5.33 5.68 -1.55
CA MET A 88 3.91 5.44 -1.84
C MET A 88 3.54 3.96 -1.72
N ILE A 89 4.34 3.05 -2.27
CA ILE A 89 4.08 1.62 -2.15
C ILE A 89 4.10 1.18 -0.68
N VAL A 90 5.05 1.68 0.12
CA VAL A 90 5.14 1.34 1.54
C VAL A 90 3.91 1.84 2.30
N VAL A 91 3.51 3.09 2.07
CA VAL A 91 2.39 3.74 2.77
C VAL A 91 1.04 3.16 2.35
N TYR A 92 0.85 2.89 1.06
CA TYR A 92 -0.44 2.45 0.54
C TYR A 92 -0.59 0.93 0.47
N VAL A 93 0.47 0.14 0.40
CA VAL A 93 0.31 -1.32 0.22
C VAL A 93 0.88 -2.06 1.40
N TYR A 94 2.15 -1.82 1.72
CA TYR A 94 2.86 -2.61 2.73
C TYR A 94 2.32 -2.38 4.15
N LEU A 95 2.24 -1.12 4.58
CA LEU A 95 1.81 -0.76 5.94
C LEU A 95 0.36 -1.17 6.22
N PRO A 96 -0.63 -0.85 5.36
CA PRO A 96 -2.01 -1.26 5.59
C PRO A 96 -2.16 -2.78 5.67
N MET A 97 -1.47 -3.51 4.79
CA MET A 97 -1.52 -4.97 4.81
C MET A 97 -0.92 -5.55 6.09
N LYS A 98 0.22 -5.01 6.56
CA LYS A 98 0.82 -5.41 7.84
C LYS A 98 -0.08 -5.11 9.03
N LEU A 99 -0.73 -3.94 9.05
CA LEU A 99 -1.68 -3.55 10.10
C LEU A 99 -2.90 -4.47 10.13
N VAL A 100 -3.47 -4.80 8.97
CA VAL A 100 -4.60 -5.74 8.87
C VAL A 100 -4.21 -7.11 9.38
N MET A 101 -3.07 -7.65 8.91
CA MET A 101 -2.58 -8.96 9.37
C MET A 101 -2.35 -8.97 10.88
N PHE A 102 -1.65 -7.96 11.42
CA PHE A 102 -1.44 -7.82 12.86
C PHE A 102 -2.76 -7.73 13.64
N GLY A 103 -3.72 -6.92 13.17
CA GLY A 103 -5.03 -6.80 13.79
C GLY A 103 -5.80 -8.12 13.81
N THR A 104 -5.70 -8.91 12.73
CA THR A 104 -6.35 -10.22 12.65
C THR A 104 -5.68 -11.28 13.53
N GLU A 105 -4.35 -11.24 13.67
CA GLU A 105 -3.61 -12.10 14.60
C GLU A 105 -3.93 -11.75 16.05
N LEU A 106 -3.92 -10.45 16.38
CA LEU A 106 -4.29 -9.94 17.69
C LEU A 106 -5.73 -10.34 18.05
N TRP A 107 -6.68 -10.16 17.12
CA TRP A 107 -8.07 -10.59 17.30
C TRP A 107 -8.19 -12.09 17.55
N ARG A 108 -7.45 -12.92 16.81
CA ARG A 108 -7.44 -14.39 17.01
C ARG A 108 -6.86 -14.82 18.35
N ASN A 109 -5.90 -14.07 18.88
CA ASN A 109 -5.30 -14.35 20.19
C ASN A 109 -6.19 -13.88 21.35
N LEU A 110 -6.90 -12.76 21.17
CA LEU A 110 -7.81 -12.20 22.17
C LEU A 110 -9.18 -12.87 22.19
N THR A 111 -9.65 -13.39 21.05
CA THR A 111 -10.89 -14.16 21.00
C THR A 111 -10.54 -15.60 21.39
N PRO A 112 -10.92 -16.09 22.58
CA PRO A 112 -10.63 -17.46 22.94
C PRO A 112 -11.36 -18.34 21.94
N LYS A 113 -10.60 -19.12 21.15
CA LYS A 113 -11.16 -20.32 20.55
C LYS A 113 -11.64 -21.16 21.73
N GLY A 114 -12.95 -21.12 21.99
CA GLY A 114 -13.59 -22.17 22.77
C GLY A 114 -13.08 -23.48 22.21
N LYS A 115 -12.46 -24.30 23.07
CA LYS A 115 -12.01 -25.65 22.78
C LYS A 115 -13.09 -26.37 21.98
N SER A 116 -12.93 -26.40 20.67
CA SER A 116 -13.57 -27.39 19.82
C SER A 116 -12.43 -28.26 19.35
N ASP A 117 -12.17 -29.27 20.15
CA ASP A 117 -11.41 -30.45 19.77
C ASP A 117 -11.90 -30.91 18.41
N LYS A 118 -11.02 -30.85 17.41
CA LYS A 118 -10.60 -32.03 16.66
C LYS A 118 -9.40 -31.70 15.79
N PRO A 119 -8.32 -32.48 15.87
CA PRO A 119 -7.26 -32.45 14.87
C PRO A 119 -7.75 -33.17 13.61
N ARG A 120 -7.67 -32.49 12.45
CA ARG A 120 -7.49 -33.12 11.14
C ARG A 120 -6.71 -32.16 10.24
#